data_AF-A0A853CSY8-F1
#
_entry.id   AF-A0A853CSY8-F1
#
_cell.length_a   1.000
_cell.length_b   1.000
_cell.length_c   1.000
_cell.angle_alpha   90.00
_cell.angle_beta   90.00
_cell.angle_gamma   90.00
#
_symmetry.space_group_name_H-M   'P 1'
#
loop_
_entity.id
_entity.type
_entity.pdbx_description
1 polymer ?
#
loop_
_entity_poly.entity_id
_entity_poly.type
_entity_poly.pdbx_seq_one_letter_code
_entity_poly.pdbx_strand_id
1 'polypeptide(L)'
;MGAHLVGKAFAFAAANDLKPNEFRLLIFMALTALDSDQPPRYFASREESAYGLGRMVEDKTTLDPRAIGARDAAFWAVKTAVQGLVKSGAIERKQRGRNGRRAEFVLTFRGGQSHHQKGGESHPGWGGDSHLEGVGNSTPQGTTEEPQEELQRRTPRFTEASHLQPVDNSDERQSA
;
A
#
# COMPACT_ATOMS: atom_id res chain seq x y z
N MET A 1 -19.97 -11.28 -18.22
CA MET A 1 -18.62 -10.66 -18.16
C MET A 1 -18.71 -9.25 -18.69
N GLY A 2 -17.88 -8.34 -18.19
CA GLY A 2 -18.02 -6.90 -18.40
C GLY A 2 -17.18 -6.34 -19.56
N ALA A 3 -17.49 -6.68 -20.80
CA ALA A 3 -16.72 -6.20 -21.96
C ALA A 3 -16.83 -4.67 -22.11
N HIS A 4 -18.02 -4.10 -21.92
CA HIS A 4 -18.21 -2.66 -21.98
C HIS A 4 -17.56 -1.94 -20.79
N LEU A 5 -17.60 -2.54 -19.60
CA LEU A 5 -16.92 -2.01 -18.41
C LEU A 5 -15.40 -1.96 -18.59
N VAL A 6 -14.80 -2.96 -19.25
CA VAL A 6 -13.36 -2.93 -19.56
C VAL A 6 -13.03 -1.75 -20.48
N GLY A 7 -13.83 -1.52 -21.52
CA GLY A 7 -13.65 -0.34 -22.39
C GLY A 7 -13.72 0.99 -21.62
N LYS A 8 -14.68 1.12 -20.69
CA LYS A 8 -14.79 2.28 -19.80
C LYS A 8 -13.57 2.41 -18.86
N ALA A 9 -13.07 1.31 -18.34
CA ALA A 9 -11.89 1.29 -17.48
C ALA A 9 -10.63 1.76 -18.21
N PHE A 10 -10.43 1.33 -19.45
CA PHE A 10 -9.34 1.82 -20.31
C PHE A 10 -9.48 3.31 -20.63
N ALA A 11 -10.68 3.76 -21.02
CA ALA A 11 -10.93 5.18 -21.28
C ALA A 11 -10.67 6.04 -20.04
N PHE A 12 -11.10 5.57 -18.87
CA PHE A 12 -10.83 6.22 -17.59
C PHE A 12 -9.33 6.26 -17.29
N ALA A 13 -8.61 5.14 -17.44
CA ALA A 13 -7.17 5.08 -17.20
C ALA A 13 -6.34 5.90 -18.20
N ALA A 14 -6.81 6.08 -19.44
CA ALA A 14 -6.15 6.96 -20.40
C ALA A 14 -6.30 8.44 -20.01
N ALA A 15 -7.37 8.79 -19.31
CA ALA A 15 -7.64 10.17 -18.86
C ALA A 15 -7.11 10.48 -17.44
N ASN A 16 -6.66 9.48 -16.68
CA ASN A 16 -6.23 9.63 -15.29
C ASN A 16 -4.93 8.87 -15.04
N ASP A 17 -3.98 9.48 -14.32
CA ASP A 17 -2.71 8.84 -13.98
C ASP A 17 -2.88 7.77 -12.89
N LEU A 18 -3.26 6.56 -13.30
CA LEU A 18 -3.40 5.41 -12.41
C LEU A 18 -2.07 4.67 -12.24
N LYS A 19 -1.75 4.31 -10.99
CA LYS A 19 -0.58 3.46 -10.72
C LYS A 19 -0.78 2.06 -11.33
N PRO A 20 0.31 1.32 -11.63
CA PRO A 20 0.21 0.00 -12.26
C PRO A 20 -0.73 -0.98 -11.55
N ASN A 21 -0.72 -1.00 -10.22
CA ASN A 21 -1.61 -1.88 -9.44
C ASN A 21 -3.07 -1.38 -9.45
N GLU A 22 -3.30 -0.07 -9.45
CA GLU A 22 -4.64 0.51 -9.54
C GLU A 22 -5.26 0.15 -10.90
N PHE A 23 -4.49 0.35 -11.97
CA PHE A 23 -4.89 -0.03 -13.32
C PHE A 23 -5.24 -1.52 -13.43
N ARG A 24 -4.32 -2.42 -13.02
CA ARG A 24 -4.57 -3.88 -13.07
C ARG A 24 -5.82 -4.28 -12.30
N LEU A 25 -5.99 -3.73 -11.09
CA LEU A 25 -7.15 -4.04 -10.28
C LEU A 25 -8.45 -3.52 -10.91
N LEU A 26 -8.44 -2.31 -11.48
CA LEU A 26 -9.61 -1.74 -12.14
C LEU A 26 -10.03 -2.59 -13.35
N ILE A 27 -9.08 -3.01 -14.19
CA ILE A 27 -9.36 -3.88 -15.34
C ILE A 27 -9.91 -5.22 -14.87
N PHE A 28 -9.33 -5.82 -13.82
CA PHE A 28 -9.83 -7.08 -13.27
C PHE A 28 -11.25 -6.95 -12.71
N MET A 29 -11.55 -5.88 -11.96
CA MET A 29 -12.90 -5.59 -11.46
C MET A 29 -13.90 -5.40 -12.61
N ALA A 30 -13.51 -4.67 -13.66
CA ALA A 30 -14.35 -4.43 -14.82
C ALA A 30 -14.65 -5.71 -15.61
N LEU A 31 -13.65 -6.59 -15.77
CA LEU A 31 -13.80 -7.86 -16.47
C LEU A 31 -14.78 -8.80 -15.74
N THR A 32 -14.71 -8.82 -14.41
CA THR A 32 -15.48 -9.73 -13.55
C THR A 32 -16.88 -9.23 -13.23
N ALA A 33 -17.08 -7.91 -13.17
CA ALA A 33 -18.41 -7.32 -13.03
C ALA A 33 -19.31 -7.63 -14.24
N LEU A 34 -20.63 -7.60 -14.03
CA LEU A 34 -21.60 -7.79 -15.10
C LEU A 34 -21.97 -6.45 -15.74
N ASP A 35 -21.92 -6.37 -17.07
CA ASP A 35 -22.35 -5.18 -17.81
C ASP A 35 -23.85 -4.86 -17.58
N SER A 36 -24.65 -5.87 -17.23
CA SER A 36 -26.08 -5.75 -16.96
C SER A 36 -26.41 -5.15 -15.58
N ASP A 37 -25.44 -5.10 -14.66
CA ASP A 37 -25.68 -4.60 -13.31
C ASP A 37 -25.85 -3.07 -13.30
N GLN A 38 -26.87 -2.58 -12.59
CA GLN A 38 -27.15 -1.15 -12.43
C GLN A 38 -27.26 -0.76 -10.94
N PRO A 39 -26.27 -0.06 -10.36
CA PRO A 39 -24.97 0.27 -10.96
C PRO A 39 -24.06 -0.98 -11.05
N PRO A 40 -22.99 -0.98 -11.88
CA PRO A 40 -22.10 -2.12 -12.03
C PRO A 40 -21.38 -2.46 -10.72
N ARG A 41 -21.48 -3.71 -10.26
CA ARG A 41 -20.94 -4.15 -8.97
C ARG A 41 -19.85 -5.20 -9.13
N TYR A 42 -18.89 -5.12 -8.23
CA TYR A 42 -17.83 -6.09 -8.05
C TYR A 42 -17.84 -6.62 -6.61
N PHE A 43 -17.86 -7.94 -6.47
CA PHE A 43 -17.89 -8.65 -5.19
C PHE A 43 -16.71 -9.60 -5.08
N ALA A 44 -15.77 -9.34 -4.17
CA ALA A 44 -14.61 -10.20 -4.03
C ALA A 44 -14.07 -10.31 -2.61
N SER A 45 -13.34 -11.41 -2.40
CA SER A 45 -12.42 -11.58 -1.28
C SER A 45 -11.13 -10.77 -1.51
N ARG A 46 -10.30 -10.63 -0.48
CA ARG A 46 -9.01 -9.94 -0.63
C ARG A 46 -8.04 -10.75 -1.47
N GLU A 47 -8.13 -12.07 -1.37
CA GLU A 47 -7.37 -13.05 -2.13
C GLU A 47 -7.66 -12.95 -3.63
N GLU A 48 -8.94 -12.84 -4.00
CA GLU A 48 -9.35 -12.66 -5.40
C GLU A 48 -8.90 -11.30 -5.97
N SER A 49 -8.99 -10.22 -5.18
CA SER A 49 -8.41 -8.94 -5.59
C SER A 49 -6.87 -8.98 -5.71
N ALA A 50 -6.18 -9.79 -4.88
CA ALA A 50 -4.74 -9.99 -4.99
C ALA A 50 -4.38 -10.76 -6.28
N TYR A 51 -5.19 -11.75 -6.65
CA TYR A 51 -5.07 -12.45 -7.92
C TYR A 51 -5.18 -11.48 -9.11
N GLY A 52 -6.13 -10.53 -9.06
CA GLY A 52 -6.24 -9.45 -10.06
C GLY A 52 -5.01 -8.55 -10.16
N LEU A 53 -4.16 -8.50 -9.13
CA LEU A 53 -2.87 -7.82 -9.14
C LEU A 53 -1.71 -8.71 -9.63
N GLY A 54 -1.99 -9.96 -10.02
CA GLY A 54 -0.98 -10.96 -10.37
C GLY A 54 -0.26 -11.55 -9.16
N ARG A 55 -0.89 -11.52 -7.97
CA ARG A 55 -0.31 -12.04 -6.73
C ARG A 55 -1.09 -13.26 -6.26
N MET A 56 -0.39 -14.37 -6.11
CA MET A 56 -0.94 -15.57 -5.47
C MET A 56 -0.85 -15.42 -3.96
N VAL A 57 -1.94 -15.72 -3.27
CA VAL A 57 -1.99 -15.71 -1.80
C VAL A 57 -2.18 -17.14 -1.34
N GLU A 58 -1.19 -17.64 -0.60
CA GLU A 58 -1.26 -18.96 0.00
C GLU A 58 -2.32 -19.04 1.11
N ASP A 59 -2.74 -20.26 1.43
CA ASP A 59 -3.73 -20.51 2.46
C ASP A 59 -3.24 -20.08 3.85
N LYS A 60 -4.19 -19.79 4.76
CA LYS A 60 -3.93 -19.34 6.13
C LYS A 60 -3.24 -20.39 7.00
N THR A 61 -3.26 -21.64 6.58
CA THR A 61 -2.73 -22.78 7.33
C THR A 61 -1.23 -22.95 7.17
N THR A 62 -0.60 -22.24 6.22
CA THR A 62 0.85 -22.26 6.02
C THR A 62 1.57 -21.61 7.21
N LEU A 63 2.55 -22.33 7.76
CA LEU A 63 3.42 -21.86 8.85
C LEU A 63 4.76 -21.31 8.35
N ASP A 64 5.02 -21.32 7.04
CA ASP A 64 6.22 -20.71 6.45
C ASP A 64 6.20 -19.18 6.61
N PRO A 65 7.16 -18.58 7.34
CA PRO A 65 7.25 -17.13 7.48
C PRO A 65 7.32 -16.37 6.16
N ARG A 66 7.90 -16.96 5.10
CA ARG A 66 7.98 -16.32 3.78
C ARG A 66 6.60 -16.20 3.14
N ALA A 67 5.80 -17.26 3.22
CA ALA A 67 4.42 -17.28 2.72
C ALA A 67 3.55 -16.26 3.47
N ILE A 68 3.70 -16.16 4.80
CA ILE A 68 2.98 -15.18 5.63
C ILE A 68 3.35 -13.75 5.19
N GLY A 69 4.65 -13.44 5.05
CA GLY A 69 5.11 -12.13 4.60
C GLY A 69 4.63 -11.78 3.17
N ALA A 70 4.67 -12.74 2.25
CA ALA A 70 4.18 -12.55 0.88
C ALA A 70 2.68 -12.26 0.83
N ARG A 71 1.90 -12.94 1.67
CA ARG A 71 0.47 -12.70 1.84
C ARG A 71 0.17 -11.30 2.35
N ASP A 72 0.85 -10.87 3.40
CA ASP A 72 0.65 -9.54 3.97
C ASP A 72 1.01 -8.45 2.96
N ALA A 73 2.11 -8.63 2.23
CA ALA A 73 2.50 -7.74 1.14
C ALA A 73 1.44 -7.69 0.02
N ALA A 74 0.86 -8.84 -0.35
CA ALA A 74 -0.21 -8.88 -1.35
C ALA A 74 -1.47 -8.15 -0.89
N PHE A 75 -1.90 -8.36 0.35
CA PHE A 75 -3.06 -7.66 0.91
C PHE A 75 -2.82 -6.16 1.09
N TRP A 76 -1.60 -5.77 1.44
CA TRP A 76 -1.23 -4.36 1.50
C TRP A 76 -1.28 -3.72 0.10
N ALA A 77 -0.78 -4.40 -0.92
CA ALA A 77 -0.88 -3.93 -2.31
C ALA A 77 -2.33 -3.75 -2.77
N VAL A 78 -3.23 -4.69 -2.45
CA VAL A 78 -4.67 -4.57 -2.71
C VAL A 78 -5.25 -3.36 -1.99
N LYS A 79 -4.95 -3.20 -0.69
CA LYS A 79 -5.45 -2.06 0.10
C LYS A 79 -5.04 -0.72 -0.53
N THR A 80 -3.77 -0.58 -0.89
CA THR A 80 -3.23 0.64 -1.52
C THR A 80 -3.87 0.89 -2.88
N ALA A 81 -4.01 -0.13 -3.73
CA ALA A 81 -4.66 0.01 -5.04
C ALA A 81 -6.14 0.42 -4.91
N VAL A 82 -6.89 -0.21 -4.00
CA VAL A 82 -8.28 0.16 -3.73
C VAL A 82 -8.38 1.61 -3.25
N GLN A 83 -7.49 2.05 -2.36
CA GLN A 83 -7.47 3.45 -1.90
C GLN A 83 -7.20 4.42 -3.04
N GLY A 84 -6.26 4.09 -3.93
CA GLY A 84 -5.98 4.89 -5.14
C GLY A 84 -7.20 4.97 -6.07
N LEU A 85 -7.88 3.85 -6.32
CA LEU A 85 -9.07 3.80 -7.17
C LEU A 85 -10.28 4.54 -6.58
N VAL A 86 -10.45 4.49 -5.26
CA VAL A 86 -11.48 5.29 -4.58
C VAL A 86 -11.14 6.76 -4.68
N LYS A 87 -9.88 7.13 -4.43
CA LYS A 87 -9.42 8.52 -4.50
C LYS A 87 -9.56 9.11 -5.91
N SER A 88 -9.33 8.31 -6.95
CA SER A 88 -9.47 8.76 -8.34
C SER A 88 -10.92 8.81 -8.83
N GLY A 89 -11.89 8.27 -8.06
CA GLY A 89 -13.29 8.21 -8.48
C GLY A 89 -13.60 7.08 -9.45
N ALA A 90 -12.65 6.16 -9.67
CA ALA A 90 -12.86 4.98 -10.49
C ALA A 90 -13.90 4.04 -9.86
N ILE A 91 -13.86 3.89 -8.53
CA ILE A 91 -14.75 3.01 -7.77
C ILE A 91 -15.28 3.68 -6.50
N GLU A 92 -16.40 3.18 -6.01
CA GLU A 92 -16.96 3.49 -4.69
C GLU A 92 -17.07 2.21 -3.86
N ARG A 93 -16.67 2.25 -2.59
CA ARG A 93 -16.89 1.11 -1.67
C ARG A 93 -18.27 1.24 -1.03
N LYS A 94 -19.17 0.30 -1.31
CA LYS A 94 -20.49 0.22 -0.66
C LYS A 94 -20.44 -0.57 0.64
N GLN A 95 -19.70 -1.68 0.65
CA GLN A 95 -19.59 -2.51 1.83
C GLN A 95 -18.14 -2.93 2.09
N ARG A 96 -17.70 -2.82 3.36
CA ARG A 96 -16.45 -3.41 3.80
C ARG A 96 -16.62 -4.92 4.01
N GLY A 97 -15.71 -5.70 3.46
CA GLY A 97 -15.67 -7.15 3.72
C GLY A 97 -15.33 -7.44 5.19
N ARG A 98 -16.02 -8.44 5.76
CA ARG A 98 -15.81 -9.00 7.10
C ARG A 98 -15.92 -10.53 7.05
N ASN A 99 -15.67 -11.23 8.15
CA ASN A 99 -15.82 -12.69 8.17
C ASN A 99 -17.20 -13.11 7.64
N GLY A 100 -17.20 -13.97 6.62
CA GLY A 100 -18.41 -14.44 5.94
C GLY A 100 -19.08 -13.44 4.99
N ARG A 101 -18.56 -12.22 4.80
CA ARG A 101 -19.12 -11.23 3.87
C ARG A 101 -18.06 -10.63 2.96
N ARG A 102 -18.30 -10.70 1.65
CA ARG A 102 -17.46 -10.07 0.63
C ARG A 102 -17.52 -8.55 0.72
N ALA A 103 -16.45 -7.91 0.29
CA ALA A 103 -16.48 -6.47 0.05
C ALA A 103 -17.30 -6.22 -1.22
N GLU A 104 -17.99 -5.08 -1.26
CA GLU A 104 -18.79 -4.66 -2.41
C GLU A 104 -18.28 -3.30 -2.89
N PHE A 105 -18.02 -3.24 -4.19
CA PHE A 105 -17.57 -2.05 -4.89
C PHE A 105 -18.47 -1.76 -6.07
N VAL A 106 -18.71 -0.48 -6.32
CA VAL A 106 -19.43 0.01 -7.49
C VAL A 106 -18.42 0.67 -8.43
N LEU A 107 -18.47 0.32 -9.71
CA LEU A 107 -17.64 0.95 -10.74
C LEU A 107 -18.31 2.23 -11.21
N THR A 108 -17.66 3.37 -10.95
CA THR A 108 -18.25 4.71 -11.16
C THR A 108 -17.62 5.47 -12.31
N PHE A 109 -16.32 5.27 -12.57
CA PHE A 109 -15.54 5.95 -13.63
C PHE A 109 -15.73 7.48 -13.66
N ARG A 110 -15.86 8.13 -12.51
CA ARG A 110 -16.03 9.59 -12.41
C ARG A 110 -14.65 10.22 -12.54
N GLY A 111 -14.33 10.78 -13.71
CA GLY A 111 -13.05 11.43 -13.95
C GLY A 111 -12.91 12.75 -13.19
N GLY A 112 -11.72 12.98 -12.63
CA GLY A 112 -11.22 14.31 -12.29
C GLY A 112 -11.55 14.87 -10.88
N GLN A 113 -10.49 15.43 -10.29
CA GLN A 113 -10.38 16.24 -9.08
C GLN A 113 -10.16 15.47 -7.78
N SER A 114 -8.88 15.50 -7.36
CA SER A 114 -8.46 15.36 -5.97
C SER A 114 -9.50 15.95 -5.02
N HIS A 115 -10.27 15.08 -4.39
CA HIS A 115 -11.10 15.41 -3.24
C HIS A 115 -10.17 15.98 -2.15
N HIS A 116 -10.03 17.31 -2.10
CA HIS A 116 -9.86 17.99 -0.83
C HIS A 116 -11.14 17.70 -0.05
N GLN A 117 -11.12 16.63 0.75
CA GLN A 117 -12.07 16.47 1.84
C GLN A 117 -11.87 17.67 2.77
N LYS A 118 -12.75 18.67 2.64
CA LYS A 118 -13.08 19.58 3.74
C LYS A 118 -13.39 18.70 4.95
N GLY A 119 -12.67 18.94 6.05
CA GLY A 119 -12.89 18.29 7.33
C GLY A 119 -14.35 18.41 7.73
N GLY A 120 -15.10 17.34 7.55
CA GLY A 120 -16.36 17.11 8.23
C GLY A 120 -16.04 16.24 9.43
N GLU A 121 -15.93 16.89 10.59
CA GLU A 121 -15.90 16.24 11.89
C GLU A 121 -16.99 15.18 11.96
N SER A 122 -16.58 13.93 12.09
CA SER A 122 -17.41 12.88 12.65
C SER A 122 -16.57 12.13 13.66
N HIS A 123 -16.72 12.56 14.91
CA HIS A 123 -16.33 11.81 16.09
C HIS A 123 -16.74 10.35 15.97
N PRO A 124 -15.84 9.40 16.23
CA PRO A 124 -16.22 8.16 16.89
C PRO A 124 -16.08 8.39 18.40
N GLY A 125 -17.22 8.48 19.08
CA GLY A 125 -17.29 8.34 20.53
C GLY A 125 -16.64 7.02 20.94
N TRP A 126 -15.45 7.12 21.52
CA TRP A 126 -14.84 6.08 22.32
C TRP A 126 -15.34 6.32 23.74
N GLY A 127 -16.15 5.38 24.24
CA GLY A 127 -16.49 5.31 25.65
C GLY A 127 -15.23 5.13 26.49
N GLY A 128 -15.16 5.85 27.60
CA GLY A 128 -14.09 5.76 28.57
C GLY A 128 -14.35 6.74 29.70
N ASP A 129 -14.99 6.24 30.76
CA ASP A 129 -15.15 6.91 32.03
C ASP A 129 -13.81 7.48 32.55
N SER A 130 -13.81 8.75 32.97
CA SER A 130 -13.02 9.23 34.11
C SER A 130 -13.39 10.69 34.40
N HIS A 131 -14.38 10.82 35.27
CA HIS A 131 -14.54 11.98 36.13
C HIS A 131 -13.26 12.13 36.96
N LEU A 132 -12.62 13.30 36.92
CA LEU A 132 -12.00 13.98 38.07
C LEU A 132 -11.67 15.43 37.68
N GLU A 133 -12.24 16.33 38.46
CA GLU A 133 -12.03 17.77 38.43
C GLU A 133 -10.64 18.14 38.99
N GLY A 134 -10.09 19.26 38.51
CA GLY A 134 -9.72 20.31 39.44
C GLY A 134 -8.23 20.66 39.63
N VAL A 135 -7.89 21.84 39.09
CA VAL A 135 -7.15 22.94 39.75
C VAL A 135 -5.64 22.79 40.01
N GLY A 136 -4.86 23.76 39.49
CA GLY A 136 -3.92 24.49 40.34
C GLY A 136 -2.45 24.59 39.93
N ASN A 137 -2.13 25.69 39.24
CA ASN A 137 -1.07 26.67 39.58
C ASN A 137 0.44 26.32 39.63
N SER A 138 1.20 27.25 39.01
CA SER A 138 2.57 27.76 39.32
C SER A 138 3.84 27.00 38.93
N THR A 139 4.68 27.66 38.12
CA THR A 139 6.16 27.60 38.13
C THR A 139 6.68 28.73 39.05
N PRO A 140 7.89 28.70 39.68
CA PRO A 140 9.22 28.78 38.99
C PRO A 140 10.47 28.16 39.71
N GLN A 141 11.61 28.19 38.98
CA GLN A 141 13.06 28.23 39.38
C GLN A 141 13.70 27.06 40.16
N GLY A 142 14.71 26.37 39.61
CA GLY A 142 16.17 26.65 39.69
C GLY A 142 16.82 25.57 40.58
N THR A 143 17.89 24.83 40.27
CA THR A 143 19.30 25.21 40.03
C THR A 143 20.12 23.90 39.81
N THR A 144 21.22 23.95 39.04
CA THR A 144 22.46 23.11 39.14
C THR A 144 22.34 21.60 38.77
N GLU A 145 23.19 20.90 38.00
CA GLU A 145 24.58 21.03 37.51
C GLU A 145 24.75 20.27 36.18
N GLU A 146 25.58 20.82 35.26
CA GLU A 146 26.35 20.02 34.29
C GLU A 146 27.45 19.24 35.03
N PRO A 147 27.91 18.10 34.46
CA PRO A 147 29.26 18.16 33.91
C PRO A 147 29.36 17.60 32.49
N GLN A 148 30.07 18.37 31.66
CA GLN A 148 30.72 17.91 30.44
C GLN A 148 31.93 17.01 30.77
N GLU A 149 32.42 16.36 29.71
CA GLU A 149 33.69 15.64 29.57
C GLU A 149 33.68 14.15 29.94
N GLU A 150 33.56 13.28 28.94
CA GLU A 150 34.77 12.52 28.58
C GLU A 150 34.87 12.28 27.07
N LEU A 151 36.00 12.78 26.58
CA LEU A 151 36.49 12.90 25.24
C LEU A 151 37.05 11.53 24.79
N GLN A 152 36.91 11.24 23.48
CA GLN A 152 37.92 10.54 22.67
C GLN A 152 38.36 9.12 23.09
N ARG A 153 37.95 8.14 22.28
CA ARG A 153 38.75 6.99 21.78
C ARG A 153 37.78 6.11 20.96
N ARG A 154 37.71 6.22 19.63
CA ARG A 154 38.54 5.40 18.74
C ARG A 154 38.38 5.83 17.28
N THR A 155 39.53 6.05 16.68
CA THR A 155 39.87 6.35 15.28
C THR A 155 39.22 5.43 14.21
N PRO A 156 38.93 5.93 13.00
CA PRO A 156 38.84 5.08 11.81
C PRO A 156 40.26 4.67 11.38
N ARG A 157 40.54 3.37 11.34
CA ARG A 157 41.76 2.85 10.71
C ARG A 157 41.58 2.87 9.19
N PHE A 158 42.35 3.73 8.57
CA PHE A 158 42.90 3.54 7.23
C PHE A 158 43.72 2.23 7.21
N THR A 159 43.46 1.35 6.26
CA THR A 159 44.47 0.43 5.71
C THR A 159 44.24 0.33 4.22
N GLU A 160 45.27 0.76 3.49
CA GLU A 160 45.44 0.68 2.05
C GLU A 160 45.61 -0.78 1.55
N ALA A 161 45.27 -0.93 0.27
CA ALA A 161 45.95 -1.69 -0.77
C ALA A 161 46.22 -3.20 -0.61
N SER A 162 45.73 -3.93 -1.63
CA SER A 162 46.25 -5.14 -2.32
C SER A 162 45.01 -5.99 -2.68
N HIS A 163 44.65 -6.30 -3.92
CA HIS A 163 45.47 -6.89 -4.97
C HIS A 163 44.58 -6.97 -6.24
N LEU A 164 44.74 -6.04 -7.19
CA LEU A 164 44.17 -6.17 -8.53
C LEU A 164 45.23 -6.84 -9.40
N GLN A 165 45.03 -8.13 -9.71
CA GLN A 165 45.82 -8.77 -10.75
C GLN A 165 45.25 -8.38 -12.12
N PRO A 166 46.07 -7.93 -13.08
CA PRO A 166 45.66 -7.86 -14.47
C PRO A 166 45.55 -9.29 -15.00
N VAL A 167 44.40 -9.62 -15.60
CA VAL A 167 44.23 -10.84 -16.38
C VAL A 167 45.00 -10.65 -17.68
N ASP A 168 46.11 -11.38 -17.79
CA ASP A 168 46.90 -11.54 -19.01
C ASP A 168 46.01 -12.18 -20.09
N ASN A 169 45.86 -11.51 -21.22
CA ASN A 169 45.05 -11.96 -22.35
C ASN A 169 46.00 -12.15 -23.54
N SER A 170 46.83 -13.18 -23.41
CA SER A 170 47.82 -13.59 -24.40
C SER A 170 47.63 -15.09 -24.66
N ASP A 171 47.52 -15.46 -25.95
CA ASP A 171 47.33 -16.81 -26.50
C ASP A 171 45.89 -17.35 -26.36
N GLU A 172 45.09 -17.53 -27.42
CA GLU A 172 45.37 -18.40 -28.56
C GLU A 172 44.99 -17.75 -29.91
N ARG A 173 46.02 -17.47 -30.72
CA ARG A 173 45.90 -17.59 -32.17
C ARG A 173 46.29 -19.02 -32.56
N GLN A 174 45.63 -19.51 -33.62
CA GLN A 174 46.02 -20.64 -34.48
C GLN A 174 45.66 -22.06 -34.03
N SER A 175 44.67 -22.64 -34.71
CA SER A 175 44.82 -23.77 -35.66
C SER A 175 43.46 -23.95 -36.34
N ALA A 176 43.32 -23.60 -37.62
CA ALA A 176 43.54 -24.49 -38.78
C ALA A 176 42.45 -25.57 -38.88
#